data_AF-A0A6P1BXK9-F1
#
_entry.id   AF-A0A6P1BXK9-F1
#
_cell.length_a   1.000
_cell.length_b   1.000
_cell.length_c   1.000
_cell.angle_alpha   90.00
_cell.angle_beta   90.00
_cell.angle_gamma   90.00
#
_symmetry.space_group_name_H-M   'P 1'
#
loop_
_entity.id
_entity.type
_entity.pdbx_description
1 polymer ?
#
loop_
_entity_poly.entity_id
_entity_poly.type
_entity_poly.pdbx_seq_one_letter_code
_entity_poly.pdbx_strand_id
1 'polypeptide(L)' 'IWPITKVRGKPRKHHVPDILSIAAEQMLASAKWKTVSWRSGTKGRLKARFAALRVRTADGPPQRIWDKGQQHLPGDEAW' A
#
# COMPACT_ATOMS: atom_id res chain seq x y z
N ILE A 1 28.33 -40.46 -3.26
CA ILE A 1 27.32 -39.51 -3.81
C ILE A 1 26.34 -39.21 -2.68
N TRP A 2 26.43 -38.03 -2.08
CA TRP A 2 25.54 -37.61 -0.98
C TRP A 2 24.15 -37.23 -1.53
N PRO A 3 23.04 -37.45 -0.81
CA PRO A 3 21.74 -37.07 -1.32
C PRO A 3 21.58 -35.56 -1.21
N ILE A 4 21.22 -34.93 -2.33
CA ILE A 4 20.75 -33.54 -2.36
C ILE A 4 19.37 -33.56 -1.70
N THR A 5 19.26 -33.06 -0.48
CA THR A 5 17.99 -32.90 0.22
C THR A 5 17.16 -31.86 -0.55
N LYS A 6 16.16 -32.32 -1.30
CA LYS A 6 15.08 -31.47 -1.82
C LYS A 6 14.46 -30.78 -0.61
N VAL A 7 14.76 -29.50 -0.38
CA VAL A 7 14.09 -28.68 0.63
C VAL A 7 12.63 -28.58 0.21
N ARG A 8 11.80 -29.51 0.69
CA ARG A 8 10.38 -29.55 0.38
C ARG A 8 9.62 -29.21 1.65
N GLY A 9 9.66 -27.93 1.99
CA GLY A 9 8.73 -27.35 2.95
C GLY A 9 7.28 -27.47 2.46
N LYS A 10 6.32 -27.27 3.37
CA LYS A 10 4.90 -27.20 3.02
C LYS A 10 4.69 -26.09 1.98
N PRO A 11 3.98 -26.37 0.86
CA PRO A 11 3.63 -25.34 -0.10
C PRO A 11 2.93 -24.17 0.57
N ARG A 12 3.16 -22.95 0.07
CA ARG A 12 2.47 -21.76 0.56
C ARG A 12 0.96 -21.95 0.43
N LYS A 13 0.23 -21.69 1.51
CA LYS A 13 -1.24 -21.70 1.52
C LYS A 13 -1.84 -20.41 0.97
N HIS A 14 -1.18 -19.28 1.24
CA HIS A 14 -1.70 -17.96 0.90
C HIS A 14 -0.99 -17.38 -0.31
N HIS A 15 -1.74 -16.64 -1.12
CA HIS A 15 -1.24 -15.97 -2.31
C HIS A 15 -0.15 -14.94 -1.96
N VAL A 16 0.79 -14.72 -2.89
CA VAL A 16 1.74 -13.63 -2.80
C VAL A 16 1.21 -12.52 -3.71
N PRO A 17 0.91 -11.32 -3.20
CA PRO A 17 0.44 -10.23 -4.04
C PRO A 17 1.51 -9.82 -5.06
N ASP A 18 1.09 -9.46 -6.27
CA ASP A 18 1.97 -9.02 -7.35
C ASP A 18 2.69 -7.69 -7.00
N ILE A 19 2.05 -6.88 -6.16
CA ILE A 19 2.57 -5.60 -5.67
C ILE A 19 2.63 -5.66 -4.15
N LEU A 20 3.79 -5.33 -3.59
CA LEU A 20 3.99 -5.25 -2.15
C LEU A 20 3.40 -3.96 -1.57
N SER A 21 2.95 -4.01 -0.31
CA SER A 21 2.53 -2.79 0.39
C SER A 21 3.72 -1.84 0.57
N ILE A 22 3.44 -0.55 0.42
CA ILE A 22 4.40 0.55 0.63
C ILE A 22 3.81 1.55 1.62
N ALA A 23 4.67 2.31 2.28
CA ALA A 23 4.20 3.37 3.16
C ALA A 23 3.41 4.42 2.37
N ALA A 24 2.31 4.91 2.94
CA ALA A 24 1.46 5.92 2.31
C ALA A 24 2.26 7.19 1.96
N GLU A 25 3.20 7.58 2.82
CA GLU A 25 4.12 8.70 2.57
C GLU A 25 4.95 8.51 1.29
N GLN A 26 5.54 7.33 1.09
CA GLN A 26 6.35 7.03 -0.09
C GLN A 26 5.51 7.08 -1.37
N MET A 27 4.27 6.58 -1.32
CA MET A 27 3.34 6.69 -2.45
C MET A 27 3.01 8.16 -2.75
N LEU A 28 2.68 8.94 -1.72
CA LEU A 28 2.27 10.34 -1.84
C LEU A 28 3.41 11.28 -2.23
N ALA A 29 4.66 10.93 -1.95
CA ALA A 29 5.84 11.71 -2.35
C ALA A 29 5.91 11.92 -3.87
N SER A 30 5.51 10.91 -4.65
CA SER A 30 5.46 10.95 -6.12
C SER A 30 4.15 11.51 -6.69
N ALA A 31 3.18 11.87 -5.84
CA ALA A 31 1.84 12.23 -6.29
C ALA A 31 1.79 13.59 -6.98
N LYS A 32 0.84 13.74 -7.92
CA LYS A 32 0.54 15.06 -8.52
C LYS A 32 -0.32 15.88 -7.57
N TRP A 33 0.34 16.76 -6.83
CA TRP A 33 -0.32 17.69 -5.92
C TRP A 33 -0.90 18.89 -6.67
N LYS A 34 -2.12 19.28 -6.32
CA LYS A 34 -2.77 20.50 -6.80
C LYS A 34 -3.10 21.41 -5.63
N THR A 35 -2.78 22.69 -5.76
CA THR A 35 -3.23 23.70 -4.81
C THR A 35 -4.69 24.01 -5.10
N VAL A 36 -5.55 23.70 -4.15
CA VAL A 36 -6.97 24.02 -4.20
C VAL A 36 -7.20 25.20 -3.29
N SER A 37 -7.94 26.20 -3.78
CA SER A 37 -8.40 27.31 -2.98
C SER A 37 -9.91 27.33 -2.94
N TRP A 38 -10.50 27.30 -1.75
CA TRP A 38 -11.94 27.27 -1.56
C TRP A 38 -12.38 28.34 -0.55
N ARG A 39 -13.69 28.37 -0.32
CA ARG A 39 -14.45 29.39 0.41
C ARG A 39 -14.76 30.62 -0.44
N SER A 40 -16.04 30.97 -0.47
CA SER A 40 -16.54 32.25 -0.96
C SER A 40 -17.03 33.03 0.26
N GLY A 41 -16.55 34.27 0.43
CA GLY A 41 -16.88 35.12 1.58
C GLY A 41 -15.80 36.17 1.84
N THR A 42 -16.08 37.11 2.75
CA THR A 42 -15.18 38.24 3.06
C THR A 42 -13.95 37.84 3.87
N LYS A 43 -13.99 36.70 4.55
CA LYS A 43 -12.91 36.20 5.42
C LYS A 43 -11.89 35.35 4.64
N GLY A 44 -11.43 35.84 3.48
CA GLY A 44 -10.34 35.28 2.68
C GLY A 44 -10.55 33.86 2.12
N ARG A 45 -9.80 33.53 1.06
CA ARG A 45 -9.79 32.18 0.48
C ARG A 45 -8.87 31.26 1.30
N LEU A 46 -9.36 30.09 1.65
CA LEU A 46 -8.51 29.02 2.19
C LEU A 46 -7.71 28.39 1.06
N LYS A 47 -6.49 27.93 1.35
CA LYS A 47 -5.62 27.26 0.38
C LYS A 47 -4.99 26.04 1.04
N ALA A 48 -5.02 24.91 0.35
CA ALA A 48 -4.27 23.70 0.73
C ALA A 48 -3.88 22.90 -0.51
N ARG A 49 -2.95 21.97 -0.35
CA ARG A 49 -2.51 21.04 -1.40
C ARG A 49 -3.22 19.72 -1.22
N PHE A 50 -3.83 19.21 -2.29
CA PHE A 50 -4.46 17.90 -2.32
C PHE A 50 -3.86 17.06 -3.44
N ALA A 51 -3.81 15.75 -3.22
CA ALA A 51 -3.52 14.74 -4.23
C ALA A 51 -4.65 13.71 -4.21
N ALA A 52 -5.08 13.27 -5.39
CA ALA A 52 -6.08 12.21 -5.54
C ALA A 52 -5.42 11.01 -6.23
N LEU A 53 -5.41 9.88 -5.55
CA LEU A 53 -4.84 8.62 -6.03
C LEU A 53 -5.82 7.50 -5.75
N ARG A 54 -5.91 6.53 -6.66
CA ARG A 54 -6.58 5.26 -6.37
C ARG A 54 -5.59 4.38 -5.60
N VAL A 55 -6.00 3.95 -4.41
CA VAL A 55 -5.21 3.09 -3.54
C VAL A 55 -6.03 1.87 -3.16
N ARG A 56 -5.35 0.73 -3.00
CA ARG A 56 -5.90 -0.41 -2.27
C ARG A 56 -5.23 -0.41 -0.91
N THR A 57 -6.01 -0.15 0.13
CA THR A 57 -5.49 -0.03 1.49
C THR A 57 -4.98 -1.39 1.95
N ALA A 58 -3.79 -1.40 2.54
CA ALA A 58 -3.21 -2.59 3.14
C ALA A 58 -3.66 -2.71 4.60
N ASP A 59 -4.97 -2.77 4.82
CA ASP A 59 -5.63 -2.94 6.12
C ASP A 59 -6.04 -4.41 6.38
N GLY A 60 -5.82 -5.29 5.42
CA GLY A 60 -6.04 -6.73 5.56
C GLY A 60 -5.06 -7.40 6.54
N PRO A 61 -5.28 -8.68 6.84
CA PRO A 61 -4.48 -9.42 7.80
C PRO A 61 -3.01 -9.49 7.36
N PRO A 62 -2.07 -9.41 8.30
CA PRO A 62 -0.66 -9.45 7.99
C PRO A 62 -0.16 -10.85 7.60
N GLN A 63 0.71 -10.92 6.59
CA GLN A 63 1.32 -12.15 6.09
C GLN A 63 2.84 -11.98 5.88
N ARG A 64 3.64 -12.99 6.22
CA ARG A 64 5.08 -13.02 5.89
C ARG A 64 5.29 -13.40 4.42
N ILE A 65 5.96 -12.53 3.66
CA ILE A 65 6.19 -12.71 2.23
C ILE A 65 7.70 -12.75 1.95
N TRP A 66 8.19 -13.88 1.44
CA TRP A 66 9.62 -14.10 1.13
C TRP A 66 10.58 -13.79 2.29
N ASP A 67 11.60 -12.99 2.01
CA ASP A 67 12.57 -12.39 2.93
C ASP A 67 11.99 -11.18 3.67
N LYS A 68 10.90 -10.59 3.17
CA LYS A 68 10.22 -9.50 3.84
C LYS A 68 9.48 -10.01 5.08
N GLY A 69 9.47 -9.15 6.09
CA GLY A 69 8.74 -9.36 7.32
C GLY A 69 7.23 -9.36 7.11
N GLN A 70 6.51 -8.98 8.15
CA GLN A 70 5.07 -8.98 8.16
C GLN A 70 4.54 -7.87 7.22
N GLN A 71 3.88 -8.27 6.12
CA GLN A 71 3.29 -7.39 5.12
C GLN A 71 1.77 -7.44 5.23
N HIS A 72 1.11 -6.29 5.23
CA HIS A 72 -0.34 -6.25 5.21
C HIS A 72 -0.87 -6.56 3.81
N LEU A 73 -1.89 -7.40 3.74
CA LEU A 73 -2.62 -7.67 2.50
C LEU A 73 -3.62 -6.54 2.21
N PRO A 74 -4.05 -6.37 0.95
CA PRO A 74 -5.18 -5.51 0.64
C PRO A 74 -6.39 -5.91 1.49
N GLY A 75 -7.03 -4.96 2.16
CA GLY A 75 -8.30 -5.18 2.81
C GLY A 75 -9.46 -5.16 1.82
N ASP A 76 -10.68 -5.13 2.38
CA ASP A 76 -11.90 -5.09 1.59
C ASP A 76 -11.97 -3.81 0.75
N GLU A 77 -12.73 -3.88 -0.35
CA GLU A 77 -12.91 -2.71 -1.21
C GLU A 77 -13.71 -1.64 -0.48
N ALA A 78 -13.01 -0.61 0.00
CA ALA A 78 -13.63 0.60 0.51
C ALA A 78 -14.07 1.47 -0.66
N TRP A 79 -15.38 1.58 -0.87
CA TRP A 79 -16.00 2.57 -1.75
C TRP A 79 -17.14 3.28 -1.03
#